data_AF-A0A2S7ZEL6-F1
#
_entry.id   AF-A0A2S7ZEL6-F1
#
_cell.length_a   1.000
_cell.length_b   1.000
_cell.length_c   1.000
_cell.angle_alpha   90.00
_cell.angle_beta   90.00
_cell.angle_gamma   90.00
#
_symmetry.space_group_name_H-M   'P 1'
#
loop_
_entity.id
_entity.type
_entity.pdbx_description
1 polymer ?
#
loop_
_entity_poly.entity_id
_entity_poly.type
_entity_poly.pdbx_seq_one_letter_code
_entity_poly.pdbx_strand_id
1 'polypeptide(L)'
;MAGTVNQELGLLFQGPNYVIVKKGGKAGEKVEKHNHPEANVIFTVVKGKVQVFLNETEEHVLIPGQVLEFNGDNYIQATLVEDSEFVVNLIHKPE
;
A
#
# COMPACT_ATOMS: atom_id res chain seq x y z
N MET A 1 -4.60 -17.79 -22.85
CA MET A 1 -3.53 -17.52 -21.88
C MET A 1 -4.09 -17.71 -20.48
N ALA A 2 -3.27 -18.16 -19.52
CA ALA A 2 -3.73 -18.50 -18.17
C ALA A 2 -3.75 -17.32 -17.18
N GLY A 3 -3.31 -16.12 -17.60
CA GLY A 3 -3.21 -14.97 -16.70
C GLY A 3 -3.27 -13.63 -17.43
N THR A 4 -3.32 -12.56 -16.62
CA THR A 4 -3.44 -11.17 -17.05
C THR A 4 -2.35 -10.34 -16.37
N VAL A 5 -1.74 -9.41 -17.09
CA VAL A 5 -0.72 -8.48 -16.58
C VAL A 5 -1.29 -7.07 -16.56
N ASN A 6 -1.09 -6.36 -15.45
CA ASN A 6 -1.39 -4.93 -15.31
C ASN A 6 -0.27 -4.24 -14.52
N GLN A 7 0.06 -3.00 -14.87
CA GLN A 7 1.17 -2.24 -14.25
C GLN A 7 0.87 -0.74 -14.07
N GLU A 8 -0.30 -0.28 -14.52
CA GLU A 8 -0.66 1.14 -14.48
C GLU A 8 -0.92 1.61 -13.05
N LEU A 9 -0.73 2.90 -12.80
CA LEU A 9 -1.13 3.49 -11.52
C LEU A 9 -2.66 3.42 -11.35
N GLY A 10 -3.10 3.18 -10.12
CA GLY A 10 -4.50 2.99 -9.76
C GLY A 10 -4.84 1.52 -9.50
N LEU A 11 -6.09 1.16 -9.76
CA LEU A 11 -6.60 -0.20 -9.55
C LEU A 11 -5.93 -1.17 -10.55
N LEU A 12 -5.17 -2.13 -10.04
CA LEU A 12 -4.60 -3.19 -10.85
C LEU A 12 -5.61 -4.33 -11.06
N PHE A 13 -6.17 -4.83 -9.96
CA PHE A 13 -7.11 -5.95 -9.96
C PHE A 13 -8.09 -5.83 -8.79
N GLN A 14 -9.31 -6.33 -8.99
CA GLN A 14 -10.31 -6.52 -7.95
C GLN A 14 -10.92 -7.90 -8.09
N GLY A 15 -10.93 -8.66 -7.01
CA GLY A 15 -11.53 -9.98 -6.91
C GLY A 15 -12.50 -10.07 -5.73
N PRO A 16 -13.08 -11.25 -5.47
CA PRO A 16 -14.05 -11.44 -4.39
C PRO A 16 -13.49 -11.12 -3.00
N ASN A 17 -12.21 -11.45 -2.76
CA ASN A 17 -11.56 -11.35 -1.46
C ASN A 17 -10.33 -10.43 -1.46
N TYR A 18 -10.10 -9.67 -2.53
CA TYR A 18 -8.95 -8.78 -2.60
C TYR A 18 -9.15 -7.57 -3.52
N VAL A 19 -8.40 -6.51 -3.22
CA VAL A 19 -8.17 -5.36 -4.10
C VAL A 19 -6.67 -5.11 -4.18
N ILE A 20 -6.15 -4.93 -5.39
CA ILE A 20 -4.73 -4.60 -5.61
C ILE A 20 -4.65 -3.23 -6.28
N VAL A 21 -3.94 -2.31 -5.65
CA VAL A 21 -3.73 -0.95 -6.14
C VAL A 21 -2.24 -0.69 -6.26
N LYS A 22 -1.82 -0.11 -7.38
CA LYS A 22 -0.49 0.47 -7.52
C LYS A 22 -0.59 1.98 -7.34
N LYS A 23 0.26 2.53 -6.47
CA LYS A 23 0.38 3.97 -6.29
C LYS A 23 1.81 4.40 -6.58
N GLY A 24 1.97 5.65 -6.96
CA GLY A 24 3.26 6.27 -7.18
C GLY A 24 3.12 7.77 -7.25
N GLY A 25 4.23 8.47 -7.03
CA GLY A 25 4.23 9.92 -6.87
C GLY A 25 5.63 10.50 -6.73
N LYS A 26 5.72 11.81 -6.55
CA LYS A 26 6.97 12.54 -6.35
C LYS A 26 7.37 12.62 -4.88
N ALA A 27 8.65 12.86 -4.63
CA ALA A 27 9.16 13.13 -3.29
C ALA A 27 8.36 14.27 -2.62
N GLY A 28 7.99 14.08 -1.36
CA GLY A 28 7.18 15.00 -0.56
C GLY A 28 5.66 14.79 -0.67
N GLU A 29 5.18 14.04 -1.66
CA GLU A 29 3.75 13.70 -1.74
C GLU A 29 3.33 12.76 -0.61
N LYS A 30 2.05 12.85 -0.23
CA LYS A 30 1.51 12.16 0.93
C LYS A 30 0.35 11.26 0.56
N VAL A 31 0.28 10.14 1.28
CA VAL A 31 -0.93 9.37 1.45
C VAL A 31 -1.57 9.87 2.76
N GLU A 32 -2.69 10.56 2.62
CA GLU A 32 -3.44 11.11 3.75
C GLU A 32 -3.88 10.01 4.73
N LYS A 33 -4.11 10.38 6.00
CA LYS A 33 -4.49 9.45 7.06
C LYS A 33 -5.86 8.82 6.78
N HIS A 34 -5.92 7.49 6.73
CA HIS A 34 -7.15 6.70 6.57
C HIS A 34 -6.93 5.27 7.10
N ASN A 35 -7.96 4.42 7.08
CA ASN A 35 -7.84 3.00 7.41
C ASN A 35 -8.75 2.15 6.51
N HIS A 36 -8.63 0.83 6.65
CA HIS A 36 -9.37 -0.18 5.88
C HIS A 36 -9.85 -1.31 6.81
N PRO A 37 -10.84 -1.06 7.69
CA PRO A 37 -11.29 -2.04 8.69
C PRO A 37 -11.74 -3.37 8.07
N GLU A 38 -12.17 -3.34 6.81
CA GLU A 38 -12.60 -4.49 6.03
C GLU A 38 -11.45 -5.45 5.63
N ALA A 39 -10.18 -5.05 5.76
CA ALA A 39 -9.05 -5.77 5.17
C ALA A 39 -7.82 -5.89 6.09
N ASN A 40 -7.00 -6.92 5.84
CA ASN A 40 -5.58 -6.89 6.17
C ASN A 40 -4.83 -6.25 5.00
N VAL A 41 -3.83 -5.43 5.31
CA VAL A 41 -3.13 -4.61 4.31
C VAL A 41 -1.70 -5.13 4.13
N ILE A 42 -1.32 -5.38 2.88
CA ILE A 42 0.05 -5.72 2.49
C ILE A 42 0.59 -4.60 1.61
N PHE A 43 1.50 -3.79 2.16
CA PHE A 43 2.12 -2.64 1.51
C PHE A 43 3.54 -3.00 1.06
N THR A 44 3.80 -2.98 -0.24
CA THR A 44 5.10 -3.34 -0.82
C THR A 44 5.69 -2.18 -1.59
N VAL A 45 6.88 -1.70 -1.20
CA VAL A 45 7.61 -0.70 -1.99
C VAL A 45 8.32 -1.40 -3.14
N VAL A 46 8.14 -0.91 -4.37
CA VAL A 46 8.79 -1.45 -5.57
C VAL A 46 9.79 -0.47 -6.19
N LYS A 47 9.74 0.81 -5.81
CA LYS A 47 10.68 1.86 -6.21
C LYS A 47 10.72 2.98 -5.16
N GLY A 48 11.88 3.60 -4.99
CA GLY A 48 12.05 4.77 -4.14
C GLY A 48 12.10 4.42 -2.66
N LYS A 49 11.60 5.33 -1.82
CA LYS A 49 11.61 5.22 -0.35
C LYS A 49 10.35 5.86 0.21
N VAL A 50 9.64 5.13 1.07
CA VAL A 50 8.37 5.58 1.66
C VAL A 50 8.45 5.49 3.17
N GLN A 51 8.15 6.59 3.85
CA GLN A 51 7.95 6.63 5.30
C GLN A 51 6.47 6.41 5.58
N VAL A 52 6.14 5.41 6.38
CA VAL A 52 4.78 5.03 6.77
C VAL A 52 4.64 5.22 8.28
N PHE A 53 3.52 5.78 8.73
CA PHE A 53 3.14 5.73 10.13
C PHE A 53 1.84 4.94 10.29
N LEU A 54 1.83 4.05 11.28
CA LEU A 54 0.63 3.37 11.76
C LEU A 54 0.18 4.04 13.07
N ASN A 55 -1.10 4.40 13.12
CA ASN A 55 -1.73 5.10 14.26
C ASN A 55 -0.97 6.36 14.72
N GLU A 56 -0.27 7.04 13.80
CA GLU A 56 0.55 8.24 14.05
C GLU A 56 1.77 8.04 14.97
N THR A 57 1.96 6.85 15.54
CA THR A 57 2.99 6.60 16.57
C THR A 57 4.05 5.60 16.13
N GLU A 58 3.68 4.60 15.34
CA GLU A 58 4.59 3.57 14.87
C GLU A 58 5.13 3.92 13.49
N GLU A 59 6.44 4.16 13.40
CA GLU A 59 7.11 4.59 12.16
C GLU A 59 7.82 3.43 11.47
N HIS A 60 7.65 3.33 10.15
CA HIS A 60 8.38 2.43 9.27
C HIS A 60 8.95 3.18 8.07
N VAL A 61 10.23 2.99 7.76
CA VAL A 61 10.85 3.51 6.53
C VAL A 61 11.15 2.35 5.59
N LEU A 62 10.40 2.27 4.49
CA LEU A 62 10.41 1.15 3.55
C LEU A 62 11.17 1.50 2.26
N ILE A 63 12.00 0.56 1.80
CA ILE A 63 12.75 0.60 0.53
C ILE A 63 12.34 -0.55 -0.40
N PRO A 64 12.77 -0.59 -1.68
CA PRO A 64 12.27 -1.56 -2.64
C PRO A 64 12.51 -3.00 -2.20
N GLY A 65 11.47 -3.84 -2.34
CA GLY A 65 11.48 -5.24 -1.92
C GLY A 65 11.07 -5.47 -0.47
N GLN A 66 10.90 -4.41 0.34
CA GLN A 66 10.34 -4.53 1.68
C GLN A 66 8.81 -4.53 1.65
N VAL A 67 8.24 -5.31 2.56
CA VAL A 67 6.80 -5.52 2.71
C VAL A 67 6.42 -5.20 4.15
N LEU A 68 5.43 -4.34 4.34
CA LEU A 68 4.77 -4.09 5.61
C LEU A 68 3.38 -4.73 5.57
N GLU A 69 3.08 -5.56 6.56
CA GLU A 69 1.76 -6.14 6.77
C GLU A 69 1.17 -5.59 8.06
N PHE A 70 -0.12 -5.26 8.03
CA PHE A 70 -0.84 -4.82 9.22
C PHE A 70 -2.36 -5.06 9.10
N ASN A 71 -3.01 -5.20 10.25
CA ASN A 71 -4.46 -5.17 10.33
C ASN A 71 -4.99 -3.77 9.95
N GLY A 72 -5.87 -3.69 8.96
CA GLY A 72 -6.44 -2.44 8.44
C GLY A 72 -7.37 -1.68 9.38
N ASP A 73 -7.64 -2.19 10.59
CA ASP A 73 -8.25 -1.40 11.67
C ASP A 73 -7.36 -0.21 12.07
N ASN A 74 -6.03 -0.38 11.93
CA ASN A 74 -5.05 0.66 12.21
C ASN A 74 -5.04 1.73 11.11
N TYR A 75 -4.90 2.99 11.52
CA TYR A 75 -4.76 4.10 10.58
C TYR A 75 -3.38 4.11 9.94
N ILE A 76 -3.32 4.26 8.63
CA ILE A 76 -2.10 4.45 7.86
C ILE A 76 -2.02 5.89 7.34
N GLN A 77 -0.82 6.45 7.38
CA GLN A 77 -0.41 7.63 6.62
C GLN A 77 0.99 7.38 6.07
N ALA A 78 1.32 7.97 4.92
CA ALA A 78 2.66 7.80 4.35
C ALA A 78 3.16 9.08 3.66
N THR A 79 4.47 9.26 3.63
CA THR A 79 5.15 10.29 2.85
C THR A 79 6.16 9.62 1.92
N LEU A 80 6.15 10.00 0.65
CA LEU A 80 7.15 9.58 -0.32
C LEU A 80 8.43 10.37 -0.03
N VAL A 81 9.46 9.72 0.49
CA VAL A 81 10.76 10.37 0.78
C VAL A 81 11.52 10.62 -0.53
N GLU A 82 11.33 9.74 -1.51
CA GLU A 82 11.86 9.84 -2.87
C GLU A 82 10.72 9.62 -3.88
N ASP A 83 10.97 9.88 -5.17
CA ASP A 83 10.07 9.43 -6.25
C ASP A 83 9.85 7.93 -6.13
N SER A 84 8.63 7.51 -5.82
CA SER A 84 8.36 6.15 -5.37
C SER A 84 7.17 5.52 -6.07
N GLU A 85 7.19 4.19 -6.13
CA GLU A 85 6.06 3.36 -6.52
C GLU A 85 5.92 2.23 -5.50
N PHE A 86 4.68 1.90 -5.16
CA PHE A 86 4.34 0.84 -4.21
C PHE A 86 3.02 0.18 -4.59
N VAL A 87 2.86 -1.07 -4.16
CA VAL A 87 1.65 -1.87 -4.37
C VAL A 87 1.02 -2.14 -3.02
N VAL A 88 -0.29 -1.91 -2.94
CA VAL A 88 -1.11 -2.21 -1.78
C VAL A 88 -2.06 -3.34 -2.16
N ASN A 89 -2.00 -4.43 -1.41
CA ASN A 89 -2.97 -5.51 -1.49
C ASN A 89 -3.86 -5.40 -0.24
N LEU A 90 -5.14 -5.16 -0.47
CA LEU A 90 -6.17 -5.24 0.55
C LEU A 90 -6.75 -6.64 0.47
N ILE A 91 -6.57 -7.45 1.51
CA ILE A 91 -7.14 -8.80 1.60
C ILE A 91 -8.34 -8.72 2.54
N HIS A 92 -9.54 -8.87 2.00
CA HIS A 92 -10.77 -8.74 2.79
C HIS A 92 -10.79 -9.78 3.91
N LYS A 93 -11.13 -9.34 5.12
CA LYS A 93 -11.33 -10.21 6.27
C LYS A 93 -12.54 -11.11 6.01
N PRO A 94 -12.54 -12.37 6.50
CA PRO A 94 -13.74 -13.18 6.51
C PRO A 94 -14.87 -12.48 7.27
N GLU A 95 -16.11 -12.64 6.81
CA GLU A 95 -17.32 -12.26 7.57
C GLU A 95 -17.46 -13.06 8.87
#